data_AF-A0A7C8ZIP6-F1
#
_entry.id   AF-A0A7C8ZIP6-F1
#
_cell.length_a   1.000
_cell.length_b   1.000
_cell.length_c   1.000
_cell.angle_alpha   90.00
_cell.angle_beta   90.00
_cell.angle_gamma   90.00
#
_symmetry.space_group_name_H-M   'P 1'
#
loop_
_entity.id
_entity.type
_entity.pdbx_description
1 polymer ?
#
loop_
_entity_poly.entity_id
_entity_poly.type
_entity_poly.pdbx_seq_one_letter_code
_entity_poly.pdbx_strand_id
1 'polypeptide(L)'
;DLQELTRDMSKLVKLRELRLRGCRKLRHMPMGLGNCTGLQTLDVFVAKGRSLSGTNPDNLNDSDDYEVGGLAELNRLNNLEGKLLIKVDGTWSSESEARAANLRGKEKLTKLKINFVGGSSRDNEMLLEGFQPNANLRELWI
;
A
#
# COMPACT_ATOMS: atom_id res chain seq x y z
N ASP A 1 3.83 9.38 -17.50
CA ASP A 1 3.27 8.67 -16.34
C ASP A 1 4.23 8.69 -15.17
N LEU A 2 3.73 9.07 -13.99
CA LEU A 2 4.46 9.11 -12.72
C LEU A 2 4.95 7.70 -12.33
N GLN A 3 6.21 7.59 -11.91
CA GLN A 3 6.83 6.31 -11.51
C GLN A 3 7.00 6.19 -9.99
N GLU A 4 7.29 7.30 -9.33
CA GLU A 4 7.59 7.37 -7.90
C GLU A 4 7.03 8.67 -7.30
N LEU A 5 6.75 8.63 -6.00
CA LEU A 5 6.44 9.80 -5.20
C LEU A 5 7.71 10.31 -4.52
N THR A 6 7.73 11.59 -4.16
CA THR A 6 8.84 12.16 -3.39
C THR A 6 9.05 11.42 -2.07
N ARG A 7 10.30 11.30 -1.62
CA ARG A 7 10.67 10.65 -0.36
C ARG A 7 10.32 11.51 0.86
N ASP A 8 10.11 12.81 0.64
CA ASP A 8 9.80 13.80 1.69
C ASP A 8 8.31 13.87 2.07
N MET A 9 7.53 12.81 1.83
CA MET A 9 6.10 12.77 2.20
C MET A 9 5.86 13.06 3.68
N SER A 10 6.81 12.70 4.54
CA SER A 10 6.74 12.96 5.98
C SER A 10 6.61 14.45 6.33
N LYS A 11 7.06 15.36 5.46
CA LYS A 11 6.95 16.82 5.65
C LYS A 11 5.56 17.35 5.29
N LEU A 12 4.76 16.59 4.55
CA LEU A 12 3.44 17.00 4.07
C LEU A 12 2.32 16.75 5.09
N VAL A 13 2.53 17.13 6.36
CA VAL A 13 1.58 16.88 7.47
C VAL A 13 0.19 17.52 7.29
N LYS A 14 0.10 18.54 6.42
CA LYS A 14 -1.17 19.21 6.06
C LYS A 14 -1.86 18.58 4.84
N LEU A 15 -1.28 17.55 4.21
CA LEU A 15 -1.89 16.86 3.08
C LEU A 15 -3.25 16.27 3.50
N ARG A 16 -4.25 16.43 2.64
CA ARG A 16 -5.62 15.93 2.83
C ARG A 16 -6.08 15.02 1.70
N GLU A 17 -5.62 15.28 0.48
CA GLU A 17 -5.93 14.46 -0.68
C GLU A 17 -4.68 14.11 -1.47
N LEU A 18 -4.58 12.84 -1.84
CA LEU A 18 -3.59 12.30 -2.75
C LEU A 18 -4.31 11.36 -3.73
N ARG A 19 -4.49 11.82 -4.97
CA ARG A 19 -5.19 11.07 -6.03
C ARG A 19 -4.19 10.60 -7.08
N LEU A 20 -4.06 9.30 -7.19
CA LEU A 20 -3.07 8.58 -8.00
C LEU A 20 -3.72 7.69 -9.05
N ARG A 21 -5.05 7.67 -9.15
CA ARG A 21 -5.72 7.02 -10.28
C ARG A 21 -5.21 7.57 -11.60
N GLY A 22 -4.86 6.66 -12.51
CA GLY A 22 -4.23 6.99 -13.80
C GLY A 22 -2.70 6.96 -13.78
N CYS A 23 -2.04 6.97 -12.61
CA CYS A 23 -0.60 6.77 -12.49
C CYS A 23 -0.24 5.29 -12.66
N ARG A 24 -0.31 4.79 -13.90
CA ARG A 24 -0.13 3.36 -14.22
C ARG A 24 1.29 2.85 -14.00
N LYS A 25 2.29 3.73 -14.07
CA LYS A 25 3.70 3.39 -13.85
C LYS A 25 4.16 3.55 -12.40
N LEU A 26 3.28 3.94 -11.46
CA LEU A 26 3.64 4.08 -10.05
C LEU A 26 4.02 2.72 -9.47
N ARG A 27 5.26 2.58 -9.00
CA ARG A 27 5.85 1.29 -8.61
C ARG A 27 5.65 0.94 -7.13
N HIS A 28 5.63 1.94 -6.25
CA HIS A 28 5.47 1.73 -4.82
C HIS A 28 5.06 3.02 -4.10
N MET A 29 4.73 2.89 -2.82
CA MET A 29 4.58 4.03 -1.91
C MET A 29 5.93 4.42 -1.29
N PRO A 30 6.15 5.72 -0.98
CA PRO A 30 7.35 6.17 -0.30
C PRO A 30 7.27 5.88 1.20
N MET A 31 8.41 5.65 1.83
CA MET A 31 8.48 5.63 3.30
C MET A 31 8.04 6.97 3.89
N GLY A 32 7.33 6.93 5.01
CA GLY A 32 6.86 8.12 5.72
C GLY A 32 5.54 8.70 5.21
N LEU A 33 4.89 8.08 4.21
CA LEU A 33 3.50 8.38 3.87
C LEU A 33 2.59 8.24 5.10
N GLY A 34 2.85 7.27 5.98
CA GLY A 34 2.12 7.06 7.23
C GLY A 34 2.19 8.24 8.22
N ASN A 35 3.10 9.19 8.02
CA ASN A 35 3.15 10.42 8.81
C ASN A 35 2.14 11.49 8.34
N CYS A 36 1.54 11.32 7.16
CA CYS A 36 0.45 12.16 6.66
C CYS A 36 -0.88 11.79 7.34
N THR A 37 -0.94 11.81 8.67
CA THR A 37 -2.09 11.30 9.46
C THR A 37 -3.40 12.05 9.22
N GLY A 38 -3.32 13.28 8.67
CA GLY A 38 -4.48 14.04 8.25
C GLY A 38 -4.99 13.70 6.84
N LEU A 39 -4.37 12.77 6.12
CA LEU A 39 -4.80 12.35 4.79
C LEU A 39 -6.20 11.71 4.85
N GLN A 40 -7.11 12.24 4.05
CA GLN A 40 -8.52 11.83 3.97
C GLN A 40 -8.79 11.05 2.68
N THR A 41 -8.28 11.52 1.55
CA THR A 41 -8.44 10.82 0.26
C THR A 41 -7.12 10.21 -0.18
N LEU A 42 -7.11 8.88 -0.34
CA LEU A 42 -6.08 8.12 -1.05
C LEU A 42 -6.77 7.06 -1.92
N ASP A 43 -6.77 7.25 -3.23
CA ASP A 43 -7.55 6.40 -4.14
C ASP A 43 -6.79 5.16 -4.64
N VAL A 44 -5.45 5.16 -4.57
CA VAL A 44 -4.58 4.04 -4.93
C VAL A 44 -3.41 3.96 -3.94
N PHE A 45 -3.16 2.77 -3.40
CA PHE A 45 -1.99 2.40 -2.62
C PHE A 45 -1.24 1.26 -3.31
N VAL A 46 0.07 1.39 -3.50
CA VAL A 46 0.91 0.36 -4.13
C VAL A 46 1.86 -0.21 -3.09
N ALA A 47 1.59 -1.44 -2.66
CA ALA A 47 2.40 -2.20 -1.72
C ALA A 47 3.35 -3.12 -2.51
N LYS A 48 4.65 -2.89 -2.37
CA LYS A 48 5.69 -3.75 -2.97
C LYS A 48 6.25 -4.67 -1.89
N GLY A 49 6.12 -5.97 -2.11
CA GLY A 49 6.73 -7.03 -1.30
C GLY A 49 8.13 -7.37 -1.78
N ARG A 50 8.68 -8.47 -1.29
CA ARG A 50 10.04 -8.90 -1.67
C ARG A 50 10.05 -9.38 -3.11
N SER A 51 11.09 -9.04 -3.85
CA SER A 51 11.30 -9.59 -5.21
C SER A 51 11.93 -10.98 -5.11
N LEU A 52 11.34 -11.97 -5.79
CA LEU A 52 11.93 -13.32 -5.95
C LEU A 52 12.98 -13.38 -7.07
N SER A 53 13.25 -12.26 -7.77
CA SER A 53 14.35 -12.22 -8.72
C SER A 53 15.65 -12.42 -7.95
N GLY A 54 16.24 -13.61 -8.09
CA GLY A 54 17.66 -13.79 -7.90
C GLY A 54 18.37 -12.66 -8.61
N THR A 55 19.26 -12.02 -7.88
CA THR A 55 20.12 -10.95 -8.34
C THR A 55 20.86 -11.38 -9.60
N ASN A 56 20.81 -10.57 -10.66
CA ASN A 56 22.00 -10.42 -11.49
C ASN A 56 22.89 -9.43 -10.70
N PRO A 57 24.00 -9.88 -10.07
CA PRO A 57 24.87 -9.01 -9.28
C PRO A 57 25.52 -7.87 -10.09
N ASP A 58 25.39 -7.90 -11.42
CA ASP A 58 25.93 -6.89 -12.33
C ASP A 58 24.97 -5.70 -12.57
N ASN A 59 23.73 -5.75 -12.09
CA ASN A 59 22.78 -4.62 -12.16
C ASN A 59 22.71 -3.89 -10.81
N LEU A 60 23.69 -3.01 -10.58
CA LEU A 60 23.83 -2.13 -9.40
C LEU A 60 22.69 -1.11 -9.18
N ASN A 61 21.58 -1.19 -9.93
CA ASN A 61 20.42 -0.32 -9.76
C ASN A 61 19.30 -0.94 -8.90
N ASP A 62 19.49 -2.14 -8.34
CA ASP A 62 18.56 -2.77 -7.39
C ASP A 62 18.75 -2.31 -5.93
N SER A 63 19.56 -1.28 -5.69
CA SER A 63 19.75 -0.64 -4.38
C SER A 63 18.52 0.15 -3.88
N ASP A 64 17.42 0.19 -4.64
CA ASP A 64 16.19 0.93 -4.32
C ASP A 64 15.31 0.26 -3.25
N ASP A 65 15.67 -0.93 -2.74
CA ASP A 65 14.85 -1.68 -1.77
C ASP A 65 14.84 -1.05 -0.35
N TYR A 66 15.74 -0.10 -0.05
CA TYR A 66 15.84 0.49 1.28
C TYR A 66 14.80 1.60 1.55
N GLU A 67 14.10 2.09 0.53
CA GLU A 67 13.21 3.26 0.69
C GLU A 67 11.76 3.07 0.20
N VAL A 68 11.35 1.81 0.08
CA VAL A 68 9.99 1.45 -0.30
C VAL A 68 9.10 1.30 0.92
N GLY A 69 8.03 2.08 0.97
CA GLY A 69 6.99 1.97 1.98
C GLY A 69 6.11 0.74 1.76
N GLY A 70 6.21 -0.25 2.65
CA GLY A 70 5.35 -1.43 2.66
C GLY A 70 3.93 -1.13 3.17
N LEU A 71 3.14 -2.19 3.42
CA LEU A 71 1.77 -2.09 3.92
C LEU A 71 1.64 -1.30 5.24
N ALA A 72 2.68 -1.27 6.05
CA ALA A 72 2.73 -0.51 7.31
C ALA A 72 2.56 1.01 7.11
N GLU A 73 2.82 1.56 5.93
CA GLU A 73 2.58 2.98 5.65
C GLU A 73 1.08 3.36 5.73
N LEU A 74 0.17 2.40 5.60
CA LEU A 74 -1.27 2.63 5.82
C LEU A 74 -1.64 2.72 7.31
N ASN A 75 -0.78 2.27 8.24
CA ASN A 75 -1.14 1.99 9.63
C ASN A 75 -1.83 3.16 10.35
N ARG A 76 -1.28 4.36 10.16
CA ARG A 76 -1.71 5.59 10.86
C ARG A 76 -2.68 6.45 10.03
N LEU A 77 -2.99 6.04 8.81
CA LEU A 77 -3.88 6.78 7.90
C LEU A 77 -5.35 6.44 8.19
N ASN A 78 -5.78 6.65 9.45
CA ASN A 78 -7.12 6.28 9.92
C ASN A 78 -8.22 7.26 9.48
N ASN A 79 -7.82 8.44 9.00
CA ASN A 79 -8.74 9.43 8.43
C ASN A 79 -9.17 9.13 7.00
N LEU A 80 -8.62 8.07 6.38
CA LEU A 80 -8.97 7.70 5.02
C LEU A 80 -10.46 7.39 4.89
N GLU A 81 -11.08 8.02 3.90
CA GLU A 81 -12.50 7.93 3.64
C GLU A 81 -12.80 7.56 2.18
N GLY A 82 -14.05 7.14 1.94
CA GLY A 82 -14.50 6.83 0.59
C GLY A 82 -13.91 5.53 0.07
N LYS A 83 -13.09 5.60 -1.00
CA LYS A 83 -12.61 4.44 -1.76
C LYS A 83 -11.08 4.36 -1.76
N LEU A 84 -10.57 3.17 -1.42
CA LEU A 84 -9.17 2.80 -1.52
C LEU A 84 -9.00 1.58 -2.43
N LEU A 85 -8.06 1.64 -3.37
CA LEU A 85 -7.52 0.49 -4.10
C LEU A 85 -6.13 0.17 -3.54
N ILE A 86 -5.93 -1.03 -2.99
CA ILE A 86 -4.62 -1.54 -2.61
C ILE A 86 -4.14 -2.48 -3.72
N LYS A 87 -3.06 -2.11 -4.40
CA LYS A 87 -2.32 -3.01 -5.28
C LYS A 87 -1.23 -3.69 -4.46
N VAL A 88 -1.22 -5.01 -4.46
CA VAL A 88 -0.22 -5.82 -3.78
C VAL A 88 0.63 -6.48 -4.85
N ASP A 89 1.92 -6.18 -4.86
CA ASP A 89 2.91 -6.73 -5.78
C ASP A 89 4.02 -7.42 -4.99
N GLY A 90 4.71 -8.40 -5.59
CA GLY A 90 5.78 -9.17 -4.97
C GLY A 90 5.33 -10.28 -4.02
N THR A 91 6.29 -10.89 -3.35
CA THR A 91 6.08 -12.00 -2.40
C THR A 91 6.01 -11.49 -0.98
N TRP A 92 5.08 -12.07 -0.22
CA TRP A 92 4.81 -11.74 1.17
C TRP A 92 4.83 -13.00 2.01
N SER A 93 5.28 -12.87 3.26
CA SER A 93 5.64 -14.04 4.08
C SER A 93 4.85 -14.14 5.38
N SER A 94 4.08 -13.10 5.73
CA SER A 94 3.28 -13.09 6.94
C SER A 94 1.99 -12.31 6.77
N GLU A 95 0.90 -12.86 7.30
CA GLU A 95 -0.35 -12.13 7.53
C GLU A 95 -0.13 -10.86 8.39
N SER A 96 0.91 -10.83 9.23
CA SER A 96 1.24 -9.67 10.05
C SER A 96 1.59 -8.43 9.22
N GLU A 97 2.13 -8.63 8.00
CA GLU A 97 2.42 -7.55 7.06
C GLU A 97 1.11 -6.91 6.56
N ALA A 98 0.06 -7.70 6.32
CA ALA A 98 -1.28 -7.19 6.04
C ALA A 98 -1.94 -6.55 7.26
N ARG A 99 -1.83 -7.16 8.45
CA ARG A 99 -2.36 -6.59 9.70
C ARG A 99 -1.76 -5.21 10.00
N ALA A 100 -0.49 -5.00 9.67
CA ALA A 100 0.18 -3.71 9.84
C ALA A 100 -0.51 -2.58 9.06
N ALA A 101 -1.23 -2.86 7.98
CA ALA A 101 -2.01 -1.86 7.25
C ALA A 101 -3.17 -1.27 8.07
N ASN A 102 -3.60 -1.93 9.15
CA ASN A 102 -4.67 -1.46 10.05
C ASN A 102 -5.94 -1.02 9.28
N LEU A 103 -6.46 -1.87 8.39
CA LEU A 103 -7.69 -1.54 7.65
C LEU A 103 -8.92 -1.50 8.55
N ARG A 104 -8.89 -2.23 9.67
CA ARG A 104 -9.90 -2.15 10.73
C ARG A 104 -10.03 -0.74 11.32
N GLY A 105 -8.94 0.02 11.42
CA GLY A 105 -8.96 1.39 11.97
C GLY A 105 -9.48 2.46 11.00
N LYS A 106 -9.76 2.11 9.73
CA LYS A 106 -10.19 3.06 8.68
C LYS A 106 -11.72 3.14 8.61
N GLU A 107 -12.34 3.63 9.68
CA GLU A 107 -13.80 3.59 9.90
C GLU A 107 -14.61 4.36 8.85
N LYS A 108 -14.00 5.35 8.19
CA LYS A 108 -14.64 6.18 7.16
C LYS A 108 -14.52 5.59 5.75
N LEU A 109 -13.75 4.51 5.59
CA LEU A 109 -13.64 3.82 4.32
C LEU A 109 -14.94 3.06 4.07
N THR A 110 -15.53 3.24 2.88
CA THR A 110 -16.78 2.57 2.48
C THR A 110 -16.57 1.59 1.35
N LYS A 111 -15.46 1.72 0.59
CA LYS A 111 -15.15 0.89 -0.56
C LYS A 111 -13.67 0.49 -0.52
N LEU A 112 -13.41 -0.81 -0.53
CA LEU A 112 -12.05 -1.34 -0.60
C LEU A 112 -11.93 -2.27 -1.79
N LYS A 113 -10.93 -2.03 -2.65
CA LYS A 113 -10.50 -3.00 -3.64
C LYS A 113 -9.09 -3.44 -3.31
N ILE A 114 -8.85 -4.74 -3.23
CA ILE A 114 -7.53 -5.33 -3.21
C ILE A 114 -7.27 -5.87 -4.62
N ASN A 115 -6.05 -5.78 -5.11
CA ASN A 115 -5.66 -6.28 -6.42
C ASN A 115 -4.25 -6.86 -6.32
N PHE A 116 -4.16 -8.17 -6.39
CA PHE A 116 -2.88 -8.87 -6.39
C PHE A 116 -2.29 -8.88 -7.80
N VAL A 117 -1.06 -8.38 -7.92
CA VAL A 117 -0.29 -8.31 -9.17
C VAL A 117 0.99 -9.10 -8.90
N GLY A 118 0.92 -10.42 -9.05
CA GLY A 118 2.02 -11.32 -8.66
C GLY A 118 1.76 -12.03 -7.31
N GLY A 119 2.82 -12.64 -6.77
CA GLY A 119 2.74 -13.48 -5.57
C GLY A 119 2.16 -14.88 -5.83
N SER A 120 2.32 -15.78 -4.88
CA SER A 120 1.67 -17.10 -4.94
C SER A 120 0.21 -17.02 -4.46
N SER A 121 -0.66 -17.97 -4.86
CA SER A 121 -2.04 -18.04 -4.32
C SER A 121 -2.05 -18.10 -2.79
N ARG A 122 -1.09 -18.83 -2.22
CA ARG A 122 -0.93 -19.00 -0.77
C ARG A 122 -0.56 -17.69 -0.08
N ASP A 123 0.30 -16.88 -0.69
CA ASP A 123 0.68 -15.57 -0.14
C ASP A 123 -0.53 -14.64 -0.13
N ASN A 124 -1.30 -14.65 -1.23
CA ASN A 124 -2.48 -13.81 -1.39
C ASN A 124 -3.58 -14.19 -0.38
N GLU A 125 -3.86 -15.49 -0.20
CA GLU A 125 -4.79 -16.01 0.82
C GLU A 125 -4.37 -15.58 2.23
N MET A 126 -3.08 -15.73 2.57
CA MET A 126 -2.55 -15.31 3.87
C MET A 126 -2.72 -13.80 4.12
N LEU A 127 -2.47 -12.97 3.10
CA LEU A 127 -2.67 -11.52 3.23
C LEU A 127 -4.15 -11.16 3.37
N LEU A 128 -5.05 -11.85 2.65
CA LEU A 128 -6.50 -11.64 2.77
C LEU A 128 -6.99 -11.89 4.21
N GLU A 129 -6.50 -12.93 4.87
CA GLU A 129 -6.81 -13.22 6.28
C GLU A 129 -6.29 -12.13 7.23
N GLY A 130 -5.13 -11.55 6.93
CA GLY A 130 -4.49 -10.51 7.74
C GLY A 130 -5.08 -9.10 7.55
N PHE A 131 -5.64 -8.78 6.39
CA PHE A 131 -6.10 -7.42 6.08
C PHE A 131 -7.21 -6.91 7.01
N GLN A 132 -8.13 -7.80 7.42
CA GLN A 132 -9.19 -7.54 8.40
C GLN A 132 -9.82 -6.13 8.28
N PRO A 133 -10.47 -5.80 7.15
CA PRO A 133 -11.05 -4.48 6.97
C PRO A 133 -12.18 -4.19 7.97
N ASN A 134 -12.45 -2.89 8.19
CA ASN A 134 -13.55 -2.46 9.05
C ASN A 134 -14.91 -2.93 8.51
N ALA A 135 -15.84 -3.26 9.41
CA ALA A 135 -17.20 -3.70 9.07
C ALA A 135 -18.06 -2.62 8.39
N ASN A 136 -17.64 -1.35 8.43
CA ASN A 136 -18.34 -0.24 7.78
C ASN A 136 -18.23 -0.25 6.24
N LEU A 137 -17.39 -1.13 5.66
CA LEU A 137 -17.31 -1.30 4.21
C LEU A 137 -18.67 -1.68 3.63
N ARG A 138 -19.09 -0.95 2.59
CA ARG A 138 -20.28 -1.26 1.79
C ARG A 138 -19.94 -2.16 0.61
N GLU A 139 -18.72 -2.01 0.08
CA GLU A 139 -18.26 -2.76 -1.08
C GLU A 139 -16.81 -3.22 -0.85
N LEU A 140 -16.57 -4.51 -1.07
CA LEU A 140 -15.25 -5.15 -1.04
C LEU A 140 -15.06 -5.92 -2.35
N TRP A 141 -13.94 -5.70 -3.04
CA TRP A 141 -13.52 -6.50 -4.20
C TRP A 141 -12.08 -6.96 -4.03
N ILE A 142 -11.80 -8.15 -4.55
CA ILE A 142 -10.49 -8.79 -4.58
C ILE A 142 -10.14 -9.07 -6.04
#